data_AF-A0A968JIT9-F1
#
_entry.id   AF-A0A968JIT9-F1
#
_cell.length_a   1.000
_cell.length_b   1.000
_cell.length_c   1.000
_cell.angle_alpha   90.00
_cell.angle_beta   90.00
_cell.angle_gamma   90.00
#
_symmetry.space_group_name_H-M   'P 1'
#
loop_
_entity.id
_entity.type
_entity.pdbx_description
1 polymer ?
#
loop_
_entity_poly.entity_id
_entity_poly.type
_entity_poly.pdbx_seq_one_letter_code
_entity_poly.pdbx_strand_id
1 'polypeptide(L)'
;MIKQTSLDFLSKLKLNNSREWLEQNRNLYENYKNDILRLTTDILKELSKIDQAILQANLEPKKCLTRVNRDLRFSKDKTPYKNYVFSCFLTKNYPQSNKAGYFIHIEPDT
;
A
#
# COMPACT_ATOMS: atom_id res chain seq x y z
N MET A 1 14.00 1.32 0.53
CA MET A 1 13.81 0.85 -0.86
C MET A 1 12.95 -0.40 -0.85
N ILE A 2 12.08 -0.56 -1.84
CA ILE A 2 11.28 -1.79 -2.01
C ILE A 2 12.18 -2.94 -2.48
N LYS A 3 11.97 -4.15 -1.97
CA LYS A 3 12.72 -5.34 -2.39
C LYS A 3 12.16 -5.92 -3.69
N GLN A 4 13.03 -6.48 -4.52
CA GLN A 4 12.63 -7.20 -5.72
C GLN A 4 11.64 -8.33 -5.40
N THR A 5 11.84 -9.06 -4.31
CA THR A 5 10.93 -10.13 -3.89
C THR A 5 9.49 -9.67 -3.63
N SER A 6 9.32 -8.41 -3.22
CA SER A 6 8.00 -7.78 -3.03
C SER A 6 7.33 -7.48 -4.37
N LEU A 7 8.10 -7.03 -5.37
CA LEU A 7 7.62 -6.82 -6.73
C LEU A 7 7.31 -8.14 -7.45
N ASP A 8 8.15 -9.17 -7.24
CA ASP A 8 7.91 -10.51 -7.75
C ASP A 8 6.64 -11.13 -7.16
N PHE A 9 6.39 -10.90 -5.87
CA PHE A 9 5.14 -11.31 -5.22
C PHE A 9 3.92 -10.66 -5.89
N LEU A 10 3.96 -9.35 -6.15
CA LEU A 10 2.85 -8.67 -6.83
C LEU A 10 2.63 -9.21 -8.24
N SER A 11 3.69 -9.52 -8.98
CA SER A 11 3.63 -10.14 -10.30
C SER A 11 3.00 -11.55 -10.25
N LYS A 12 3.40 -12.37 -9.27
CA LYS A 12 2.81 -13.69 -9.05
C LYS A 12 1.35 -13.62 -8.61
N LEU A 13 1.01 -12.65 -7.75
CA LEU A 13 -0.35 -12.40 -7.29
C LEU A 13 -1.26 -11.96 -8.43
N LYS A 14 -0.76 -11.15 -9.38
CA LYS A 14 -1.47 -10.75 -10.60
C LYS A 14 -1.90 -11.99 -11.42
N LEU A 15 -1.01 -12.97 -11.56
CA LEU A 15 -1.25 -14.21 -12.32
C LEU A 15 -2.14 -15.23 -11.56
N ASN A 16 -2.06 -15.26 -10.23
CA ASN A 16 -2.67 -16.30 -9.40
C ASN A 16 -3.61 -15.71 -8.33
N ASN A 17 -4.43 -14.74 -8.69
CA ASN A 17 -5.23 -13.96 -7.74
C ASN A 17 -6.43 -14.76 -7.20
N SER A 18 -6.16 -15.68 -6.29
CA SER A 18 -7.17 -16.48 -5.57
C SER A 18 -6.83 -16.58 -4.08
N ARG A 19 -7.84 -16.87 -3.26
CA ARG A 19 -7.68 -17.01 -1.81
C ARG A 19 -6.78 -18.19 -1.46
N GLU A 20 -6.95 -19.28 -2.19
CA GLU A 20 -6.23 -20.54 -2.02
C GLU A 20 -4.74 -20.32 -2.31
N TRP A 21 -4.41 -19.60 -3.38
CA TRP A 21 -3.04 -19.30 -3.73
C TRP A 21 -2.38 -18.38 -2.69
N LEU A 22 -3.08 -17.35 -2.22
CA LEU A 22 -2.54 -16.45 -1.20
C LEU A 22 -2.26 -17.18 0.12
N GLU A 23 -3.12 -18.12 0.51
CA GLU A 23 -2.94 -18.92 1.72
C GLU A 23 -1.73 -19.85 1.60
N GLN A 24 -1.57 -20.53 0.46
CA GLN A 24 -0.38 -21.35 0.16
C GLN A 24 0.92 -20.52 0.15
N ASN A 25 0.82 -19.24 -0.20
CA ASN A 25 1.95 -18.30 -0.32
C ASN A 25 1.99 -17.29 0.83
N ARG A 26 1.42 -17.61 2.00
CA ARG A 26 1.27 -16.68 3.13
C ARG A 26 2.59 -16.05 3.57
N ASN A 27 3.67 -16.81 3.56
CA ASN A 27 5.01 -16.32 3.91
C ASN A 27 5.49 -15.21 2.96
N LEU A 28 5.23 -15.33 1.66
CA LEU A 28 5.55 -14.29 0.68
C LEU A 28 4.73 -13.02 0.94
N TYR A 29 3.45 -13.19 1.28
CA TYR A 29 2.57 -12.07 1.61
C TYR A 29 3.00 -11.32 2.88
N GLU A 30 3.36 -12.03 3.97
CA GLU A 30 3.82 -11.36 5.20
C GLU A 30 5.18 -10.66 4.97
N ASN A 31 6.08 -11.26 4.18
CA ASN A 31 7.34 -10.61 3.79
C ASN A 31 7.10 -9.33 2.98
N TYR A 32 6.23 -9.40 1.97
CA TYR A 32 5.79 -8.23 1.20
C TYR A 32 5.21 -7.15 2.10
N LYS A 33 4.29 -7.50 3.00
CA LYS A 33 3.62 -6.57 3.91
C LYS A 33 4.60 -5.85 4.84
N ASN A 34 5.57 -6.58 5.39
CA ASN A 34 6.63 -5.99 6.22
C ASN A 34 7.51 -5.03 5.43
N ASP A 35 7.85 -5.39 4.19
CA ASP A 35 8.67 -4.56 3.31
C ASP A 35 7.96 -3.26 2.91
N ILE A 36 6.67 -3.34 2.58
CA ILE A 36 5.83 -2.17 2.26
C ILE A 36 5.61 -1.26 3.48
N LEU A 37 5.44 -1.84 4.68
CA LEU A 37 5.36 -1.07 5.91
C LEU A 37 6.67 -0.30 6.17
N ARG A 38 7.81 -0.94 5.97
CA ARG A 38 9.12 -0.29 6.09
C ARG A 38 9.26 0.84 5.08
N LEU A 39 8.95 0.58 3.81
CA LEU A 39 9.00 1.61 2.75
C LEU A 39 8.11 2.82 3.09
N THR A 40 6.87 2.57 3.53
CA THR A 40 5.92 3.63 3.90
C THR A 40 6.43 4.44 5.10
N THR A 41 7.08 3.78 6.06
CA THR A 41 7.70 4.43 7.21
C THR A 41 8.86 5.33 6.79
N ASP A 42 9.74 4.83 5.92
CA ASP A 42 10.89 5.59 5.41
C ASP A 42 10.41 6.82 4.62
N ILE A 43 9.40 6.64 3.75
CA ILE A 43 8.80 7.74 2.98
C ILE A 43 8.15 8.78 3.90
N LEU A 44 7.34 8.35 4.87
CA LEU A 44 6.71 9.28 5.82
C LEU A 44 7.77 10.10 6.56
N LYS A 45 8.88 9.47 6.96
CA LYS A 45 9.97 10.15 7.66
C LYS A 45 10.59 11.24 6.78
N GLU A 46 10.86 10.96 5.51
CA GLU A 46 11.42 11.96 4.59
C GLU A 46 10.39 13.05 4.23
N LEU A 47 9.13 12.67 3.98
CA LEU A 47 8.03 13.62 3.75
C LEU A 47 7.85 14.59 4.93
N SER A 48 7.98 14.08 6.16
CA SER A 48 7.85 14.91 7.38
C SER A 48 8.97 15.94 7.54
N LYS A 49 10.11 15.78 6.85
CA LYS A 49 11.18 16.79 6.86
C LYS A 49 10.90 17.94 5.90
N ILE A 50 10.20 17.66 4.80
CA ILE A 50 9.93 18.64 3.74
C ILE A 50 8.57 19.33 3.90
N ASP A 51 7.60 18.65 4.52
CA ASP A 51 6.23 19.13 4.67
C ASP A 51 5.80 19.14 6.14
N GLN A 52 5.74 20.34 6.73
CA GLN A 52 5.32 20.53 8.11
C GLN A 52 3.87 20.07 8.36
N ALA A 53 2.98 20.13 7.37
CA ALA A 53 1.60 19.70 7.55
C ALA A 53 1.49 18.18 7.68
N ILE A 54 2.39 17.43 7.04
CA ILE A 54 2.52 15.97 7.23
C ILE A 54 3.13 15.66 8.60
N LEU A 55 4.18 16.37 9.01
CA LEU A 55 4.76 16.21 10.35
C LEU A 55 3.71 16.43 11.45
N GLN A 56 2.92 17.51 11.35
CA GLN A 56 1.86 17.84 12.30
C GLN A 56 0.68 16.86 12.29
N ALA A 57 0.50 16.09 11.21
CA ALA A 57 -0.54 15.07 11.12
C ALA A 57 -0.24 13.86 12.01
N ASN A 58 1.02 13.69 12.46
CA ASN A 58 1.46 12.61 13.34
C ASN A 58 0.91 11.23 12.89
N LEU A 59 1.13 10.93 11.61
CA LEU A 59 0.57 9.75 10.96
C LEU A 59 1.21 8.47 11.47
N GLU A 60 0.40 7.43 11.67
CA GLU A 60 0.88 6.08 11.90
C GLU A 60 1.13 5.40 10.54
N PRO A 61 2.36 4.95 10.21
CA PRO A 61 2.67 4.37 8.90
C PRO A 61 1.74 3.23 8.47
N LYS A 62 1.30 2.41 9.42
CA LYS A 62 0.39 1.29 9.18
C LYS A 62 -1.01 1.76 8.72
N LYS A 63 -1.46 2.93 9.16
CA LYS A 63 -2.75 3.52 8.76
C LYS A 63 -2.67 4.25 7.41
N CYS A 64 -1.46 4.59 6.95
CA CYS A 64 -1.24 5.11 5.60
C CYS A 64 -1.42 4.03 4.53
N LEU A 65 -1.35 2.75 4.89
CA LEU A 65 -1.51 1.63 3.97
C LEU A 65 -2.97 1.22 3.82
N THR A 66 -3.38 0.92 2.58
CA THR A 66 -4.69 0.32 2.34
C THR A 66 -4.66 -1.19 2.50
N ARG A 67 -5.84 -1.77 2.74
CA ARG A 67 -6.02 -3.22 2.79
C ARG A 67 -5.78 -3.82 1.40
N VAL A 68 -5.17 -5.00 1.38
CA VAL A 68 -4.91 -5.76 0.14
C VAL A 68 -6.20 -6.27 -0.50
N ASN A 69 -7.26 -6.52 0.27
CA ASN A 69 -8.55 -6.96 -0.27
C ASN A 69 -9.18 -5.90 -1.18
N ARG A 70 -9.79 -6.35 -2.26
CA ARG A 70 -10.63 -5.53 -3.15
C ARG A 70 -12.09 -5.57 -2.71
N ASP A 71 -12.80 -4.46 -2.92
CA ASP A 71 -14.25 -4.46 -2.87
C ASP A 71 -14.79 -4.96 -4.22
N LEU A 72 -15.50 -6.08 -4.21
CA LEU A 72 -15.94 -6.79 -5.41
C LEU A 72 -17.42 -6.59 -5.74
N ARG A 73 -18.18 -5.86 -4.90
CA ARG A 73 -19.64 -5.79 -5.00
C ARG A 73 -20.11 -5.32 -6.38
N PHE A 74 -19.41 -4.36 -6.96
CA PHE A 74 -19.76 -3.74 -8.25
C PHE A 74 -18.74 -4.01 -9.37
N SER A 75 -17.67 -4.75 -9.10
CA SER A 75 -16.63 -5.04 -10.08
C SER A 75 -17.03 -6.20 -11.00
N LYS A 76 -16.80 -6.07 -12.32
CA LYS A 76 -16.91 -7.20 -13.27
C LYS A 76 -15.80 -8.22 -13.04
N ASP A 77 -14.59 -7.72 -12.77
CA ASP A 77 -13.44 -8.52 -12.35
C ASP A 77 -13.59 -8.91 -10.87
N LYS A 78 -13.62 -10.21 -10.59
CA LYS A 78 -13.83 -10.77 -9.24
C LYS A 78 -12.53 -11.19 -8.54
N THR A 79 -11.36 -10.76 -9.03
CA THR A 79 -10.10 -11.08 -8.36
C THR A 79 -10.02 -10.42 -6.97
N PRO A 80 -9.81 -11.19 -5.89
CA PRO A 80 -10.03 -10.76 -4.50
C PRO A 80 -8.99 -9.79 -3.94
N TYR A 81 -7.80 -9.71 -4.53
CA TYR A 81 -6.68 -8.95 -3.99
C TYR A 81 -6.16 -7.89 -4.96
N LYS A 82 -5.66 -6.79 -4.41
CA LYS A 82 -4.90 -5.78 -5.13
C LYS A 82 -3.51 -6.33 -5.43
N ASN A 83 -3.07 -6.18 -6.66
CA ASN A 83 -1.74 -6.53 -7.16
C ASN A 83 -0.81 -5.30 -7.24
N TYR A 84 -1.10 -4.27 -6.46
CA TYR A 84 -0.34 -3.02 -6.37
C TYR A 84 -0.29 -2.52 -4.93
N VAL A 85 0.73 -1.70 -4.63
CA VAL A 85 0.87 -0.97 -3.37
C VAL A 85 0.10 0.33 -3.47
N PHE A 86 -0.60 0.69 -2.38
CA PHE A 86 -1.33 1.94 -2.29
C PHE A 86 -1.17 2.54 -0.89
N SER A 87 -0.42 3.65 -0.82
CA SER A 87 -0.15 4.39 0.41
C SER A 87 -0.63 5.84 0.29
N CYS A 88 -1.31 6.34 1.32
CA CYS A 88 -1.78 7.72 1.42
C CYS A 88 -1.21 8.42 2.66
N PHE A 89 -0.64 9.60 2.46
CA PHE A 89 -0.14 10.47 3.53
C PHE A 89 -0.98 11.74 3.55
N LEU A 90 -1.95 11.79 4.46
CA LEU A 90 -2.96 12.85 4.52
C LEU A 90 -2.62 13.83 5.65
N THR A 91 -2.77 15.13 5.39
CA THR A 91 -2.53 16.14 6.42
C THR A 91 -3.65 16.14 7.48
N LYS A 92 -3.39 16.78 8.63
CA LYS A 92 -4.32 16.86 9.75
C LYS A 92 -5.66 17.47 9.31
N ASN A 93 -6.77 16.88 9.77
CA ASN A 93 -8.17 17.27 9.48
C ASN A 93 -8.67 16.95 8.06
N TYR A 94 -8.02 16.04 7.31
CA TYR A 94 -8.63 15.44 6.13
C TYR A 94 -9.89 14.63 6.52
N PRO A 95 -11.04 14.74 5.81
CA PRO A 95 -11.28 15.45 4.55
C PRO A 95 -11.90 16.86 4.71
N GLN A 96 -12.00 17.40 5.93
CA GLN A 96 -12.82 18.57 6.25
C GLN A 96 -12.33 19.94 5.72
N SER A 97 -11.35 20.01 4.81
CA SER A 97 -10.96 21.26 4.14
C SER A 97 -10.02 20.99 2.97
N ASN A 98 -9.83 21.98 2.08
CA ASN A 98 -8.88 22.06 0.96
C ASN A 98 -7.42 21.75 1.36
N LYS A 99 -7.15 20.52 1.77
CA LYS A 99 -5.90 20.06 2.35
C LYS A 99 -5.29 19.04 1.39
N ALA A 100 -4.01 19.25 1.08
CA ALA A 100 -3.26 18.36 0.22
C ALA A 100 -2.81 17.11 0.99
N GLY A 101 -2.47 16.07 0.22
CA GLY A 101 -1.85 14.85 0.71
C GLY A 101 -1.04 14.22 -0.40
N TYR A 102 -0.14 13.31 -0.03
CA TYR A 102 0.68 12.57 -0.97
C TYR A 102 0.10 11.18 -1.19
N PHE A 103 0.15 10.74 -2.43
CA PHE A 103 -0.34 9.44 -2.85
C PHE A 103 0.78 8.68 -3.55
N ILE A 104 0.94 7.40 -3.20
CA ILE A 104 1.92 6.52 -3.82
C ILE A 104 1.22 5.26 -4.30
N HIS A 105 1.35 5.02 -5.60
CA HIS A 105 0.98 3.80 -6.30
C HIS A 105 2.25 3.12 -6.79
N ILE A 106 2.41 1.83 -6.50
CA ILE A 106 3.49 1.02 -7.06
C ILE A 106 2.87 -0.25 -7.60
N GLU A 107 3.11 -0.54 -8.87
CA GLU A 107 2.66 -1.76 -9.52
C GLU A 107 3.81 -2.36 -10.33
N PRO A 108 3.85 -3.70 -10.47
CA PRO A 108 4.81 -4.33 -11.37
C PRO A 108 4.48 -3.96 -12.82
N ASP A 109 5.53 -3.75 -13.62
CA ASP A 109 5.41 -3.58 -15.07
C ASP A 109 4.67 -4.75 -15.71
N THR A 110 4.02 -4.46 -16.84
CA THR A 110 2.88 -5.24 -17.35
C THR A 110 3.26 -6.66 -17.73
#